data_AF-A0A4R8KY82-F1
#
_entry.id   AF-A0A4R8KY82-F1
#
_cell.length_a   1.000
_cell.length_b   1.000
_cell.length_c   1.000
_cell.angle_alpha   90.00
_cell.angle_beta   90.00
_cell.angle_gamma   90.00
#
_symmetry.space_group_name_H-M   'P 1'
#
loop_
_entity.id
_entity.type
_entity.pdbx_description
1 polymer ?
#
loop_
_entity_poly.entity_id
_entity_poly.type
_entity_poly.pdbx_seq_one_letter_code
_entity_poly.pdbx_strand_id
1 'polypeptide(L)'
;MHSLKSAEKSIGDLDIFSRLENLSPDKVESLYESKGNDIQKLMTMRSLTGDSTGAAEAFRWRYFLSKSKPSIAQENQETLESVTAENALEAIVAKAKMHQIVILNEAHQEPIHRVFAAKVARELKKIGFNYLAGETFRPNIPQKPGYVDTSMGFYLREPMFGEFIRNAIKDKWNFVGYDVYPEGPNIADLAREREFGAAQNIIRQIFSKDPNAKVFIYVGYGHARKEPAYTDEKTYASLAAVLQHRLGVEPLTINQSDMFSHGDKETDNPVYRKVLERFPSSNPIVLKKTEGEYAVLSGRPGYDMEVFHPDGTMLSETGRPIWMQKAAGLYALAIPSELLPKDRRRLIQAFHVEDGPNAVPADMVMVEVGRPPKALMLPAGKFRLTYEE
;
A
#
# COMPACT_ATOMS: atom_id res chain seq x y z
N MET A 1 18.69 -5.15 -4.33
CA MET A 1 19.39 -5.79 -3.18
C MET A 1 20.06 -4.84 -2.17
N HIS A 2 20.80 -3.81 -2.60
CA HIS A 2 21.57 -2.95 -1.67
C HIS A 2 20.74 -2.32 -0.53
N SER A 3 19.56 -1.75 -0.85
CA SER A 3 18.68 -1.13 0.15
C SER A 3 18.12 -2.14 1.17
N LEU A 4 17.84 -3.38 0.75
CA LEU A 4 17.43 -4.44 1.65
C LEU A 4 18.55 -4.81 2.62
N LYS A 5 19.77 -5.04 2.12
CA LYS A 5 20.96 -5.31 2.95
C LYS A 5 21.21 -4.19 3.97
N SER A 6 21.02 -2.93 3.57
CA SER A 6 21.12 -1.78 4.48
C SER A 6 20.03 -1.78 5.55
N ALA A 7 18.79 -2.15 5.21
CA ALA A 7 17.69 -2.22 6.17
C ALA A 7 17.88 -3.39 7.15
N GLU A 8 18.31 -4.55 6.68
CA GLU A 8 18.65 -5.69 7.56
C GLU A 8 19.78 -5.33 8.53
N LYS A 9 20.82 -4.64 8.04
CA LYS A 9 21.91 -4.18 8.89
C LYS A 9 21.45 -3.18 9.96
N SER A 10 20.45 -2.33 9.68
CA SER A 10 19.98 -1.35 10.66
C SER A 10 19.15 -1.99 11.79
N ILE A 11 18.50 -3.13 11.55
CA ILE A 11 17.84 -3.90 12.60
C ILE A 11 18.84 -4.39 13.65
N GLY A 12 20.01 -4.86 13.22
CA GLY A 12 21.04 -5.39 14.12
C GLY A 12 20.80 -6.85 14.46
N ASP A 13 20.99 -7.22 15.73
CA ASP A 13 20.81 -8.59 16.20
C ASP A 13 19.35 -9.03 16.09
N LEU A 14 19.09 -10.10 15.36
CA LEU A 14 17.74 -10.64 15.14
C LEU A 14 17.26 -11.51 16.32
N ASP A 15 18.17 -12.02 17.15
CA ASP A 15 17.83 -12.93 18.25
C ASP A 15 16.93 -12.25 19.28
N ILE A 16 17.07 -10.93 19.47
CA ILE A 16 16.20 -10.15 20.37
C ILE A 16 14.73 -10.21 19.93
N PHE A 17 14.46 -10.24 18.63
CA PHE A 17 13.10 -10.25 18.09
C PHE A 17 12.44 -11.63 18.19
N SER A 18 13.23 -12.70 18.33
CA SER A 18 12.71 -14.05 18.60
C SER A 18 12.21 -14.22 20.05
N ARG A 19 12.52 -13.27 20.94
CA ARG A 19 12.22 -13.34 22.38
C ARG A 19 11.38 -12.16 22.89
N LEU A 20 10.70 -11.43 22.00
CA LEU A 20 9.93 -10.22 22.34
C LEU A 20 8.94 -10.45 23.49
N GLU A 21 8.28 -11.60 23.51
CA GLU A 21 7.30 -11.99 24.53
C GLU A 21 7.89 -12.12 25.95
N ASN A 22 9.21 -12.32 26.05
CA ASN A 22 9.93 -12.46 27.31
C ASN A 22 10.64 -11.17 27.76
N LEU A 23 10.49 -10.07 27.01
CA LEU A 23 11.09 -8.79 27.36
C LEU A 23 10.24 -8.04 28.39
N SER A 24 10.90 -7.29 29.28
CA SER A 24 10.19 -6.36 30.17
C SER A 24 9.56 -5.21 29.37
N PRO A 25 8.47 -4.58 29.87
CA PRO A 25 7.83 -3.45 29.20
C PRO A 25 8.79 -2.33 28.82
N ASP A 26 9.70 -1.94 29.70
CA ASP A 26 10.69 -0.88 29.42
C ASP A 26 11.64 -1.23 28.28
N LYS A 27 12.00 -2.52 28.13
CA LYS A 27 12.84 -2.99 27.02
C LYS A 27 12.06 -2.99 25.72
N VAL A 28 10.79 -3.37 25.74
CA VAL A 28 9.89 -3.30 24.58
C VAL A 28 9.75 -1.85 24.11
N GLU A 29 9.53 -0.92 25.04
CA GLU A 29 9.43 0.51 24.75
C GLU A 29 10.72 1.07 24.15
N SER A 30 11.87 0.85 24.80
CA SER A 30 13.17 1.29 24.30
C SER A 30 13.49 0.72 22.91
N LEU A 31 13.11 -0.54 22.65
CA LEU A 31 13.30 -1.17 21.36
C LEU A 31 12.35 -0.59 20.30
N TYR A 32 11.10 -0.28 20.65
CA TYR A 32 10.17 0.39 19.75
C TYR A 32 10.67 1.78 19.36
N GLU A 33 11.10 2.59 20.32
CA GLU A 33 11.61 3.95 20.08
C GLU A 33 12.87 3.94 19.21
N SER A 34 13.77 3.00 19.45
CA SER A 34 15.04 2.92 18.71
C SER A 34 14.94 2.20 17.36
N LYS A 35 14.01 1.26 17.19
CA LYS A 35 13.93 0.40 15.99
C LYS A 35 12.63 0.47 15.19
N GLY A 36 11.59 1.14 15.69
CA GLY A 36 10.28 1.16 15.01
C GLY A 36 10.35 1.61 13.54
N ASN A 37 11.13 2.65 13.26
CA ASN A 37 11.36 3.14 11.90
C ASN A 37 12.21 2.20 11.05
N ASP A 38 13.23 1.58 11.64
CA ASP A 38 14.07 0.58 10.96
C ASP A 38 13.25 -0.65 10.56
N ILE A 39 12.37 -1.12 11.44
CA ILE A 39 11.46 -2.23 11.17
C ILE A 39 10.47 -1.85 10.05
N GLN A 40 9.93 -0.63 10.07
CA GLN A 40 9.08 -0.13 8.98
C GLN A 40 9.80 -0.14 7.63
N LYS A 41 11.05 0.33 7.63
CA LYS A 41 11.89 0.32 6.44
C LYS A 41 12.16 -1.11 5.98
N LEU A 42 12.50 -2.03 6.89
CA LEU A 42 12.72 -3.43 6.55
C LEU A 42 11.48 -4.09 5.94
N MET A 43 10.31 -3.92 6.55
CA MET A 43 9.04 -4.42 6.00
C MET A 43 8.84 -3.98 4.55
N THR A 44 9.02 -2.68 4.31
CA THR A 44 8.91 -2.09 2.97
C THR A 44 9.93 -2.72 2.03
N MET A 45 11.21 -2.79 2.43
CA MET A 45 12.27 -3.32 1.56
C MET A 45 12.08 -4.80 1.24
N ARG A 46 11.60 -5.61 2.19
CA ARG A 46 11.27 -7.02 1.94
C ARG A 46 10.13 -7.16 0.93
N SER A 47 9.08 -6.36 1.08
CA SER A 47 7.97 -6.28 0.11
C SER A 47 8.47 -5.89 -1.30
N LEU A 48 9.33 -4.86 -1.41
CA LEU A 48 9.93 -4.45 -2.68
C LEU A 48 10.80 -5.54 -3.34
N THR A 49 11.17 -6.60 -2.62
CA THR A 49 11.97 -7.72 -3.13
C THR A 49 11.18 -9.03 -3.24
N GLY A 50 9.85 -8.98 -3.13
CA GLY A 50 8.99 -10.15 -3.23
C GLY A 50 9.10 -11.12 -2.04
N ASP A 51 9.63 -10.67 -0.90
CA ASP A 51 9.69 -11.44 0.34
C ASP A 51 8.51 -11.10 1.26
N SER A 52 7.31 -11.57 0.86
CA SER A 52 6.08 -11.36 1.63
C SER A 52 6.15 -11.99 3.03
N THR A 53 6.80 -13.15 3.16
CA THR A 53 6.97 -13.86 4.43
C THR A 53 7.83 -13.08 5.41
N GLY A 54 8.96 -12.53 4.97
CA GLY A 54 9.78 -11.71 5.86
C GLY A 54 9.19 -10.33 6.12
N ALA A 55 8.38 -9.79 5.20
CA ALA A 55 7.62 -8.56 5.47
C ALA A 55 6.57 -8.78 6.57
N ALA A 56 5.86 -9.91 6.54
CA ALA A 56 4.93 -10.35 7.58
C ALA A 56 5.63 -10.54 8.93
N GLU A 57 6.81 -11.17 8.94
CA GLU A 57 7.63 -11.35 10.15
C GLU A 57 8.06 -10.00 10.76
N ALA A 58 8.57 -9.09 9.94
CA ALA A 58 8.95 -7.75 10.41
C ALA A 58 7.71 -6.95 10.90
N PHE A 59 6.53 -7.17 10.31
CA PHE A 59 5.29 -6.62 10.83
C PHE A 59 4.96 -7.20 12.21
N ARG A 60 5.08 -8.52 12.39
CA ARG A 60 4.92 -9.17 13.70
C ARG A 60 5.82 -8.51 14.74
N TRP A 61 7.11 -8.30 14.45
CA TRP A 61 8.01 -7.62 15.39
C TRP A 61 7.50 -6.23 15.78
N ARG A 62 7.11 -5.42 14.79
CA ARG A 62 6.56 -4.09 15.06
C ARG A 62 5.28 -4.16 15.87
N TYR A 63 4.40 -5.12 15.58
CA TYR A 63 3.17 -5.33 16.31
C TYR A 63 3.49 -5.56 17.78
N PHE A 64 4.31 -6.55 18.14
CA PHE A 64 4.66 -6.86 19.54
C PHE A 64 5.39 -5.74 20.27
N LEU A 65 6.10 -4.88 19.54
CA LEU A 65 6.72 -3.68 20.11
C LEU A 65 5.75 -2.51 20.31
N SER A 66 4.62 -2.49 19.62
CA SER A 66 3.63 -1.42 19.75
C SER A 66 2.94 -1.45 21.12
N LYS A 67 2.95 -0.30 21.80
CA LYS A 67 2.20 -0.10 23.06
C LYS A 67 0.69 -0.23 22.88
N SER A 68 0.19 0.16 21.71
CA SER A 68 -1.25 0.15 21.42
C SER A 68 -1.55 -1.00 20.48
N LYS A 69 -2.41 -1.91 20.95
CA LYS A 69 -2.97 -2.99 20.14
C LYS A 69 -4.38 -2.63 19.72
N PRO A 70 -4.76 -2.90 18.46
CA PRO A 70 -6.16 -2.82 18.07
C PRO A 70 -7.01 -3.70 18.98
N SER A 71 -8.10 -3.14 19.49
CA SER A 71 -9.09 -3.87 20.27
C SER A 71 -10.47 -3.63 19.65
N ILE A 72 -11.44 -4.47 20.02
CA ILE A 72 -12.80 -4.31 19.55
C ILE A 72 -13.52 -3.36 20.52
N ALA A 73 -13.65 -2.09 20.15
CA ALA A 73 -14.48 -1.13 20.87
C ALA A 73 -15.94 -1.61 20.91
N GLN A 74 -16.68 -1.25 21.97
CA GLN A 74 -18.10 -1.59 22.11
C GLN A 74 -18.93 -1.05 20.94
N GLU A 75 -18.69 0.20 20.54
CA GLU A 75 -19.33 0.85 19.39
C GLU A 75 -19.12 0.07 18.08
N ASN A 76 -17.96 -0.56 17.90
CA ASN A 76 -17.71 -1.42 16.74
C ASN A 76 -18.60 -2.67 16.78
N GLN A 77 -18.88 -3.24 17.96
CA GLN A 77 -19.75 -4.41 18.09
C GLN A 77 -21.19 -4.05 17.71
N GLU A 78 -21.71 -2.95 18.25
CA GLU A 78 -23.05 -2.44 17.96
C GLU A 78 -23.20 -2.08 16.48
N THR A 79 -22.19 -1.44 15.88
CA THR A 79 -22.18 -1.14 14.44
C THR A 79 -22.20 -2.43 13.61
N LEU A 80 -21.39 -3.44 13.98
CA LEU A 80 -21.35 -4.70 13.24
C LEU A 80 -22.69 -5.41 13.22
N GLU A 81 -23.53 -5.27 14.25
CA GLU A 81 -24.87 -5.85 14.30
C GLU A 81 -25.81 -5.32 13.21
N SER A 82 -25.63 -4.07 12.79
CA SER A 82 -26.57 -3.31 11.94
C SER A 82 -26.02 -2.92 10.56
N VAL A 83 -24.92 -3.53 10.12
CA VAL A 83 -24.34 -3.32 8.78
C VAL A 83 -24.59 -4.48 7.82
N THR A 84 -24.53 -4.18 6.53
CA THR A 84 -24.48 -5.15 5.43
C THR A 84 -23.17 -5.00 4.66
N ALA A 85 -22.69 -6.09 4.05
CA ALA A 85 -21.49 -6.06 3.22
C ALA A 85 -21.84 -5.81 1.75
N GLU A 86 -21.13 -4.90 1.11
CA GLU A 86 -21.18 -4.66 -0.34
C GLU A 86 -19.80 -4.89 -0.98
N ASN A 87 -19.76 -5.18 -2.27
CA ASN A 87 -18.49 -5.24 -3.01
C ASN A 87 -17.80 -3.87 -2.98
N ALA A 88 -16.56 -3.81 -2.49
CA ALA A 88 -15.86 -2.55 -2.28
C ALA A 88 -15.64 -1.75 -3.57
N LEU A 89 -15.28 -2.43 -4.67
CA LEU A 89 -15.01 -1.76 -5.94
C LEU A 89 -16.28 -1.10 -6.48
N GLU A 90 -17.41 -1.83 -6.47
CA GLU A 90 -18.69 -1.33 -6.96
C GLU A 90 -19.19 -0.15 -6.12
N ALA A 91 -19.13 -0.29 -4.79
CA ALA A 91 -19.51 0.75 -3.84
C ALA A 91 -18.68 2.03 -3.99
N ILE A 92 -17.35 1.90 -4.12
CA ILE A 92 -16.43 3.03 -4.33
C ILE A 92 -16.77 3.74 -5.65
N VAL A 93 -16.93 2.98 -6.75
CA VAL A 93 -17.25 3.57 -8.06
C VAL A 93 -18.61 4.27 -8.04
N ALA A 94 -19.59 3.74 -7.31
CA ALA A 94 -20.89 4.37 -7.14
C ALA A 94 -20.77 5.72 -6.41
N LYS A 95 -20.08 5.78 -5.27
CA LYS A 95 -19.86 7.04 -4.54
C LYS A 95 -18.98 8.01 -5.33
N ALA A 96 -17.95 7.53 -6.04
CA ALA A 96 -17.03 8.36 -6.82
C ALA A 96 -17.69 9.17 -7.95
N LYS A 97 -18.86 8.75 -8.44
CA LYS A 97 -19.63 9.53 -9.43
C LYS A 97 -19.97 10.93 -8.92
N MET A 98 -20.22 11.07 -7.61
CA MET A 98 -20.60 12.31 -6.95
C MET A 98 -19.40 13.17 -6.51
N HIS A 99 -18.17 12.71 -6.72
CA HIS A 99 -16.97 13.37 -6.23
C HIS A 99 -16.01 13.72 -7.38
N GLN A 100 -15.26 14.80 -7.19
CA GLN A 100 -14.14 15.16 -8.08
C GLN A 100 -12.82 14.53 -7.63
N ILE A 101 -12.67 14.33 -6.32
CA ILE A 101 -11.44 13.81 -5.72
C ILE A 101 -11.78 12.47 -5.08
N VAL A 102 -11.04 11.43 -5.45
CA VAL A 102 -11.05 10.14 -4.77
C VAL A 102 -9.65 9.88 -4.23
N ILE A 103 -9.53 9.62 -2.94
CA ILE A 103 -8.25 9.35 -2.29
C ILE A 103 -8.29 7.94 -1.69
N LEU A 104 -7.40 7.06 -2.16
CA LEU A 104 -7.26 5.70 -1.66
C LEU A 104 -5.86 5.54 -1.07
N ASN A 105 -5.77 5.08 0.18
CA ASN A 105 -4.47 4.84 0.80
C ASN A 105 -3.92 3.44 0.54
N GLU A 106 -2.70 3.16 1.01
CA GLU A 106 -2.10 1.83 1.10
C GLU A 106 -1.21 1.70 2.34
N ALA A 107 -1.01 0.47 2.80
CA ALA A 107 0.17 0.13 3.55
C ALA A 107 1.31 -0.20 2.56
N HIS A 108 2.44 0.52 2.62
CA HIS A 108 3.49 0.43 1.60
C HIS A 108 4.13 -0.96 1.43
N GLN A 109 4.04 -1.78 2.47
CA GLN A 109 4.55 -3.15 2.49
C GLN A 109 3.58 -4.17 1.90
N GLU A 110 2.36 -3.79 1.52
CA GLU A 110 1.30 -4.73 1.15
C GLU A 110 0.89 -4.58 -0.33
N PRO A 111 1.43 -5.42 -1.24
CA PRO A 111 1.19 -5.30 -2.67
C PRO A 111 -0.26 -5.55 -3.11
N ILE A 112 -1.06 -6.32 -2.35
CA ILE A 112 -2.46 -6.57 -2.74
C ILE A 112 -3.28 -5.27 -2.80
N HIS A 113 -2.91 -4.26 -2.01
CA HIS A 113 -3.54 -2.93 -2.06
C HIS A 113 -3.37 -2.25 -3.43
N ARG A 114 -2.26 -2.51 -4.12
CA ARG A 114 -1.96 -1.95 -5.44
C ARG A 114 -2.72 -2.67 -6.54
N VAL A 115 -2.92 -3.98 -6.37
CA VAL A 115 -3.82 -4.77 -7.23
C VAL A 115 -5.25 -4.23 -7.15
N PHE A 116 -5.73 -3.92 -5.93
CA PHE A 116 -7.04 -3.31 -5.75
C PHE A 116 -7.10 -1.88 -6.31
N ALA A 117 -6.08 -1.05 -6.05
CA ALA A 117 -5.99 0.30 -6.58
C ALA A 117 -5.98 0.34 -8.11
N ALA A 118 -5.33 -0.62 -8.78
CA ALA A 118 -5.38 -0.75 -10.23
C ALA A 118 -6.80 -1.01 -10.76
N LYS A 119 -7.58 -1.86 -10.07
CA LYS A 119 -8.99 -2.11 -10.41
C LYS A 119 -9.83 -0.85 -10.19
N VAL A 120 -9.64 -0.15 -9.06
CA VAL A 120 -10.32 1.13 -8.77
C VAL A 120 -10.00 2.15 -9.85
N ALA A 121 -8.72 2.38 -10.17
CA ALA A 121 -8.31 3.30 -11.23
C ALA A 121 -9.00 2.97 -12.55
N ARG A 122 -8.94 1.70 -13.01
CA ARG A 122 -9.57 1.30 -14.27
C ARG A 122 -11.06 1.66 -14.32
N GLU A 123 -11.80 1.44 -13.24
CA GLU A 123 -13.23 1.79 -13.19
C GLU A 123 -13.48 3.31 -13.04
N LEU A 124 -12.64 4.02 -12.28
CA LEU A 124 -12.69 5.49 -12.18
C LEU A 124 -12.44 6.16 -13.54
N LYS A 125 -11.51 5.62 -14.34
CA LYS A 125 -11.21 6.13 -15.69
C LYS A 125 -12.46 6.14 -16.57
N LYS A 126 -13.29 5.09 -16.50
CA LYS A 126 -14.54 4.95 -17.27
C LYS A 126 -15.59 6.00 -16.91
N ILE A 127 -15.54 6.55 -15.69
CA ILE A 127 -16.48 7.56 -15.20
C ILE A 127 -15.87 8.99 -15.16
N GLY A 128 -14.80 9.21 -15.94
CA GLY A 128 -14.29 10.55 -16.23
C GLY A 128 -13.11 11.01 -15.38
N PHE A 129 -12.57 10.18 -14.48
CA PHE A 129 -11.31 10.49 -13.80
C PHE A 129 -10.15 10.41 -14.79
N ASN A 130 -9.37 11.49 -14.88
CA ASN A 130 -8.33 11.62 -15.91
C ASN A 130 -6.94 11.90 -15.34
N TYR A 131 -6.84 12.27 -14.07
CA TYR A 131 -5.57 12.52 -13.37
C TYR A 131 -5.31 11.44 -12.33
N LEU A 132 -4.12 10.83 -12.38
CA LEU A 132 -3.62 9.92 -11.36
C LEU A 132 -2.49 10.63 -10.62
N ALA A 133 -2.76 11.07 -9.40
CA ALA A 133 -1.76 11.63 -8.51
C ALA A 133 -1.25 10.51 -7.60
N GLY A 134 0.07 10.34 -7.50
CA GLY A 134 0.66 9.25 -6.73
C GLY A 134 1.76 9.78 -5.83
N GLU A 135 1.72 9.43 -4.54
CA GLU A 135 2.73 9.85 -3.56
C GLU A 135 4.15 9.49 -4.03
N THR A 136 4.29 8.31 -4.64
CA THR A 136 5.60 7.85 -5.09
C THR A 136 6.14 8.60 -6.29
N PHE A 137 5.31 9.30 -7.07
CA PHE A 137 5.72 9.85 -8.35
C PHE A 137 6.69 11.01 -8.15
N ARG A 138 7.79 11.01 -8.90
CA ARG A 138 8.68 12.16 -8.96
C ARG A 138 7.96 13.37 -9.53
N PRO A 139 8.30 14.60 -9.11
CA PRO A 139 7.65 15.82 -9.63
C PRO A 139 7.68 15.95 -11.16
N ASN A 140 8.69 15.40 -11.82
CA ASN A 140 8.87 15.40 -13.27
C ASN A 140 8.53 14.05 -13.95
N ILE A 141 7.58 13.30 -13.38
CA ILE A 141 7.15 12.01 -13.95
C ILE A 141 6.76 12.17 -15.44
N PRO A 142 7.30 11.33 -16.35
CA PRO A 142 6.94 11.38 -17.76
C PRO A 142 5.45 11.09 -17.98
N GLN A 143 4.80 11.86 -18.85
CA GLN A 143 3.37 11.67 -19.15
C GLN A 143 3.11 10.53 -20.14
N LYS A 144 4.09 10.18 -20.96
CA LYS A 144 4.01 9.10 -21.97
C LYS A 144 5.31 8.30 -21.98
N PRO A 145 5.66 7.64 -20.86
CA PRO A 145 6.87 6.83 -20.81
C PRO A 145 6.74 5.62 -21.74
N GLY A 146 7.86 5.17 -22.32
CA GLY A 146 7.89 3.95 -23.13
C GLY A 146 7.70 2.66 -22.32
N TYR A 147 8.11 2.68 -21.05
CA TYR A 147 7.95 1.62 -20.07
C TYR A 147 7.98 2.21 -18.65
N VAL A 148 7.57 1.45 -17.63
CA VAL A 148 7.63 1.90 -16.23
C VAL A 148 9.07 1.79 -15.72
N ASP A 149 9.68 2.93 -15.42
CA ASP A 149 11.08 3.05 -14.98
C ASP A 149 11.17 3.26 -13.47
N THR A 150 12.19 2.66 -12.83
CA THR A 150 12.45 2.85 -11.39
C THR A 150 12.78 4.30 -11.00
N SER A 151 13.14 5.18 -11.95
CA SER A 151 13.34 6.60 -11.72
C SER A 151 12.03 7.37 -11.49
N MET A 152 10.90 6.82 -11.96
CA MET A 152 9.59 7.46 -11.86
C MET A 152 9.07 7.56 -10.42
N GLY A 153 9.55 6.70 -9.51
CA GLY A 153 9.14 6.71 -8.11
C GLY A 153 9.77 5.61 -7.26
N PHE A 154 9.91 5.87 -5.96
CA PHE A 154 10.53 4.93 -5.03
C PHE A 154 9.72 3.64 -4.84
N TYR A 155 8.42 3.76 -4.55
CA TYR A 155 7.53 2.61 -4.32
C TYR A 155 7.16 1.89 -5.63
N LEU A 156 7.35 2.52 -6.79
CA LEU A 156 7.17 1.88 -8.10
C LEU A 156 8.10 0.69 -8.33
N ARG A 157 9.16 0.55 -7.52
CA ARG A 157 10.06 -0.61 -7.57
C ARG A 157 9.36 -1.92 -7.22
N GLU A 158 8.22 -1.86 -6.55
CA GLU A 158 7.44 -3.06 -6.28
C GLU A 158 6.64 -3.48 -7.53
N PRO A 159 6.70 -4.78 -7.91
CA PRO A 159 6.09 -5.24 -9.15
C PRO A 159 4.59 -4.94 -9.33
N MET A 160 3.77 -5.08 -8.28
CA MET A 160 2.32 -4.81 -8.39
C MET A 160 2.03 -3.33 -8.58
N PHE A 161 2.83 -2.44 -8.00
CA PHE A 161 2.73 -1.02 -8.34
C PHE A 161 3.17 -0.75 -9.78
N GLY A 162 4.26 -1.38 -10.22
CA GLY A 162 4.71 -1.29 -11.61
C GLY A 162 3.61 -1.69 -12.60
N GLU A 163 2.93 -2.81 -12.34
CA GLU A 163 1.83 -3.29 -13.17
C GLU A 163 0.60 -2.37 -13.12
N PHE A 164 0.26 -1.80 -11.95
CA PHE A 164 -0.75 -0.76 -11.86
C PHE A 164 -0.40 0.41 -12.81
N ILE A 165 0.83 0.92 -12.77
CA ILE A 165 1.22 2.05 -13.62
C ILE A 165 1.29 1.66 -15.10
N ARG A 166 1.71 0.43 -15.47
CA ARG A 166 1.62 -0.05 -16.86
C ARG A 166 0.19 0.01 -17.39
N ASN A 167 -0.78 -0.42 -16.59
CA ASN A 167 -2.19 -0.35 -16.96
C ASN A 167 -2.69 1.09 -17.03
N ALA A 168 -2.27 1.96 -16.11
CA ALA A 168 -2.58 3.39 -16.18
C ALA A 168 -1.99 4.09 -17.42
N ILE A 169 -0.80 3.70 -17.88
CA ILE A 169 -0.21 4.19 -19.14
C ILE A 169 -1.08 3.77 -20.33
N LYS A 170 -1.47 2.49 -20.40
CA LYS A 170 -2.35 1.96 -21.47
C LYS A 170 -3.69 2.70 -21.51
N ASP A 171 -4.24 3.00 -20.33
CA ASP A 171 -5.49 3.74 -20.16
C ASP A 171 -5.33 5.26 -20.36
N LYS A 172 -4.11 5.76 -20.61
CA LYS A 172 -3.80 7.18 -20.87
C LYS A 172 -4.21 8.10 -19.71
N TRP A 173 -3.76 7.76 -18.51
CA TRP A 173 -3.84 8.67 -17.36
C TRP A 173 -2.85 9.83 -17.46
N ASN A 174 -3.23 11.01 -16.95
CA ASN A 174 -2.29 12.10 -16.72
C ASN A 174 -1.67 11.94 -15.34
N PHE A 175 -0.36 11.75 -15.27
CA PHE A 175 0.34 11.48 -14.01
C PHE A 175 0.71 12.79 -13.29
N VAL A 176 0.53 12.82 -11.97
CA VAL A 176 0.85 13.98 -11.13
C VAL A 176 1.72 13.56 -9.95
N GLY A 177 3.01 13.90 -10.01
CA GLY A 177 3.89 13.86 -8.85
C GLY A 177 3.67 15.10 -7.99
N TYR A 178 3.25 14.90 -6.75
CA TYR A 178 2.86 15.99 -5.87
C TYR A 178 3.71 16.09 -4.61
N ASP A 179 4.41 15.03 -4.24
CA ASP A 179 5.09 14.96 -2.95
C ASP A 179 6.22 16.00 -2.83
N VAL A 180 6.51 16.41 -1.60
CA VAL A 180 7.59 17.34 -1.27
C VAL A 180 8.43 16.78 -0.13
N TYR A 181 9.71 17.16 -0.10
CA TYR A 181 10.68 16.68 0.87
C TYR A 181 11.27 17.87 1.62
N PRO A 182 10.54 18.44 2.61
CA PRO A 182 11.04 19.56 3.40
C PRO A 182 12.26 19.12 4.22
N GLU A 183 13.16 20.07 4.49
CA GLU A 183 14.37 19.86 5.27
C GLU A 183 14.35 20.76 6.51
N GLY A 184 14.71 20.20 7.67
CA GLY A 184 14.66 20.93 8.93
C GLY A 184 14.77 20.01 10.15
N PRO A 185 14.99 20.57 11.35
CA PRO A 185 15.25 19.77 12.55
C PRO A 185 13.98 19.23 13.22
N ASN A 186 12.79 19.80 12.95
CA ASN A 186 11.55 19.44 13.64
C ASN A 186 10.65 18.54 12.79
N ILE A 187 10.53 17.27 13.18
CA ILE A 187 9.75 16.25 12.45
C ILE A 187 8.26 16.65 12.31
N ALA A 188 7.67 17.31 13.30
CA ALA A 188 6.27 17.71 13.24
C ALA A 188 6.04 18.81 12.19
N ASP A 189 6.98 19.75 12.09
CA ASP A 189 6.96 20.78 11.05
C ASP A 189 7.17 20.17 9.67
N LEU A 190 8.10 19.22 9.53
CA LEU A 190 8.33 18.52 8.26
C LEU A 190 7.07 17.77 7.79
N ALA A 191 6.37 17.08 8.70
CA ALA A 191 5.14 16.39 8.35
C ALA A 191 4.05 17.37 7.88
N ARG A 192 3.84 18.47 8.63
CA ARG A 192 2.87 19.52 8.28
C ARG A 192 3.20 20.17 6.93
N GLU A 193 4.44 20.57 6.72
CA GLU A 193 4.90 21.20 5.48
C GLU A 193 4.79 20.27 4.29
N ARG A 194 4.99 18.97 4.51
CA ARG A 194 4.80 17.95 3.48
C ARG A 194 3.35 17.84 3.03
N GLU A 195 2.40 17.70 3.96
CA GLU A 195 0.96 17.63 3.60
C GLU A 195 0.50 18.90 2.87
N PHE A 196 0.92 20.06 3.37
CA PHE A 196 0.57 21.35 2.80
C PHE A 196 1.19 21.57 1.40
N GLY A 197 2.48 21.28 1.23
CA GLY A 197 3.18 21.38 -0.05
C GLY A 197 2.66 20.39 -1.08
N ALA A 198 2.32 19.17 -0.66
CA ALA A 198 1.64 18.16 -1.47
C ALA A 198 0.30 18.70 -2.03
N ALA A 199 -0.54 19.25 -1.16
CA ALA A 199 -1.82 19.83 -1.56
C ALA A 199 -1.63 20.99 -2.56
N GLN A 200 -0.69 21.90 -2.31
CA GLN A 200 -0.37 23.00 -3.22
C GLN A 200 0.08 22.51 -4.60
N ASN A 201 0.90 21.45 -4.65
CA ASN A 201 1.35 20.86 -5.90
C ASN A 201 0.17 20.27 -6.70
N ILE A 202 -0.78 19.60 -6.06
CA ILE A 202 -1.99 19.08 -6.72
C ILE A 202 -2.86 20.22 -7.25
N ILE A 203 -3.13 21.24 -6.42
CA ILE A 203 -3.95 22.40 -6.80
C ILE A 203 -3.33 23.09 -8.01
N ARG A 204 -2.03 23.42 -7.96
CA ARG A 204 -1.32 24.11 -9.05
C ARG A 204 -1.29 23.30 -10.34
N GLN A 205 -1.07 22.00 -10.26
CA GLN A 205 -0.88 21.15 -11.45
C GLN A 205 -2.20 20.79 -12.13
N ILE A 206 -3.28 20.67 -11.35
CA ILE A 206 -4.60 20.21 -11.81
C ILE A 206 -5.62 21.36 -11.72
N PHE A 207 -6.07 21.71 -10.52
CA PHE A 207 -7.26 22.52 -10.29
C PHE A 207 -7.12 23.99 -10.69
N SER A 208 -5.92 24.56 -10.67
CA SER A 208 -5.67 25.90 -11.21
C SER A 208 -5.85 25.99 -12.73
N LYS A 209 -5.80 24.84 -13.43
CA LYS A 209 -5.98 24.76 -14.89
C LYS A 209 -7.36 24.24 -15.27
N ASP A 210 -7.88 23.31 -14.48
CA ASP A 210 -9.19 22.69 -14.65
C ASP A 210 -9.87 22.52 -13.27
N PRO A 211 -10.66 23.51 -12.82
CA PRO A 211 -11.38 23.44 -11.55
C PRO A 211 -12.39 22.29 -11.47
N ASN A 212 -12.80 21.74 -12.61
CA ASN A 212 -13.77 20.64 -12.70
C ASN A 212 -13.11 19.28 -12.87
N ALA A 213 -11.78 19.21 -12.83
CA ALA A 213 -11.03 17.97 -13.01
C ALA A 213 -11.46 16.89 -12.03
N LYS A 214 -11.49 15.64 -12.51
CA LYS A 214 -11.62 14.44 -11.68
C LYS A 214 -10.27 13.75 -11.50
N VAL A 215 -9.83 13.60 -10.25
CA VAL A 215 -8.52 13.09 -9.86
C VAL A 215 -8.64 11.90 -8.92
N PHE A 216 -7.88 10.85 -9.24
CA PHE A 216 -7.61 9.74 -8.33
C PHE A 216 -6.26 9.97 -7.67
N ILE A 217 -6.23 10.06 -6.34
CA ILE A 217 -5.03 10.30 -5.55
C ILE A 217 -4.71 9.03 -4.77
N TYR A 218 -3.51 8.48 -4.99
CA TYR A 218 -3.04 7.27 -4.32
C TYR A 218 -1.91 7.57 -3.35
N VAL A 219 -2.10 7.18 -2.09
CA VAL A 219 -1.31 7.67 -0.95
C VAL A 219 -0.94 6.54 0.02
N GLY A 220 0.01 6.76 0.90
CA GLY A 220 0.35 5.92 2.03
C GLY A 220 -0.46 6.29 3.27
N TYR A 221 -0.94 5.28 3.99
CA TYR A 221 -1.54 5.40 5.32
C TYR A 221 -2.45 6.63 5.52
N GLY A 222 -2.06 7.54 6.43
CA GLY A 222 -2.90 8.60 6.97
C GLY A 222 -3.15 9.81 6.06
N HIS A 223 -2.48 9.92 4.91
CA HIS A 223 -2.63 11.05 3.98
C HIS A 223 -4.09 11.26 3.52
N ALA A 224 -4.88 10.19 3.49
CA ALA A 224 -6.28 10.21 3.08
C ALA A 224 -7.25 10.69 4.18
N ARG A 225 -6.78 11.00 5.41
CA ARG A 225 -7.66 11.39 6.51
C ARG A 225 -8.13 12.84 6.41
N LYS A 226 -9.43 13.06 6.66
CA LYS A 226 -10.03 14.39 6.82
C LYS A 226 -9.87 14.97 8.24
N GLU A 227 -9.31 14.17 9.16
CA GLU A 227 -9.09 14.55 10.55
C GLU A 227 -7.60 14.49 10.97
N PRO A 228 -7.12 15.46 11.76
CA PRO A 228 -7.84 16.68 12.16
C PRO A 228 -8.12 17.60 10.95
N ALA A 229 -9.17 18.41 11.05
CA ALA A 229 -9.50 19.39 10.01
C ALA A 229 -8.38 20.43 9.90
N TYR A 230 -8.09 20.87 8.67
CA TYR A 230 -7.13 21.94 8.45
C TYR A 230 -7.67 23.28 8.93
N THR A 231 -6.91 23.96 9.78
CA THR A 231 -7.26 25.31 10.28
C THR A 231 -6.36 26.39 9.71
N ASP A 232 -5.04 26.16 9.71
CA ASP A 232 -4.04 27.07 9.21
C ASP A 232 -2.71 26.34 8.94
N GLU A 233 -1.74 27.06 8.40
CA GLU A 233 -0.44 26.50 8.00
C GLU A 233 0.43 26.07 9.19
N LYS A 234 0.05 26.33 10.45
CA LYS A 234 0.82 25.99 11.66
C LYS A 234 0.33 24.71 12.32
N THR A 235 -0.87 24.23 11.98
CA THR A 235 -1.42 22.98 12.50
C THR A 235 -1.23 21.84 11.50
N TYR A 236 -0.99 20.63 12.01
CA TYR A 236 -0.95 19.45 11.16
C TYR A 236 -2.36 19.12 10.71
N ALA A 237 -2.53 18.89 9.41
CA ALA A 237 -3.68 18.20 8.83
C ALA A 237 -3.20 17.37 7.64
N SER A 238 -3.81 16.21 7.43
CA SER A 238 -3.42 15.32 6.33
C SER A 238 -3.82 15.92 4.97
N LEU A 239 -3.21 15.44 3.88
CA LEU A 239 -3.41 15.90 2.51
C LEU A 239 -4.89 16.06 2.15
N ALA A 240 -5.72 15.06 2.49
CA ALA A 240 -7.15 15.11 2.22
C ALA A 240 -7.85 16.30 2.92
N ALA A 241 -7.56 16.54 4.19
CA ALA A 241 -8.11 17.67 4.95
C ALA A 241 -7.66 19.02 4.38
N VAL A 242 -6.39 19.14 3.96
CA VAL A 242 -5.87 20.37 3.32
C VAL A 242 -6.58 20.61 1.99
N LEU A 243 -6.72 19.59 1.14
CA LEU A 243 -7.41 19.71 -0.15
C LEU A 243 -8.88 20.08 0.02
N GLN A 244 -9.58 19.41 0.94
CA GLN A 244 -10.99 19.69 1.25
C GLN A 244 -11.18 21.17 1.62
N HIS A 245 -10.37 21.66 2.56
CA HIS A 245 -10.44 23.06 3.00
C HIS A 245 -10.10 24.04 1.86
N ARG A 246 -9.03 23.78 1.10
CA ARG A 246 -8.51 24.75 0.11
C ARG A 246 -9.31 24.81 -1.19
N LEU A 247 -9.99 23.71 -1.56
CA LEU A 247 -10.82 23.64 -2.76
C LEU A 247 -12.30 23.85 -2.48
N GLY A 248 -12.75 23.69 -1.22
CA GLY A 248 -14.18 23.72 -0.89
C GLY A 248 -14.96 22.56 -1.52
N VAL A 249 -14.27 21.45 -1.83
CA VAL A 249 -14.84 20.24 -2.45
C VAL A 249 -14.64 19.08 -1.49
N GLU A 250 -15.68 18.27 -1.32
CA GLU A 250 -15.60 17.05 -0.52
C GLU A 250 -14.83 15.96 -1.28
N PRO A 251 -13.68 15.47 -0.77
CA PRO A 251 -13.03 14.29 -1.32
C PRO A 251 -13.70 13.01 -0.80
N LEU A 252 -13.84 11.99 -1.65
CA LEU A 252 -14.16 10.64 -1.20
C LEU A 252 -12.87 9.98 -0.68
N THR A 253 -12.77 9.76 0.64
CA THR A 253 -11.57 9.20 1.26
C THR A 253 -11.77 7.75 1.71
N ILE A 254 -10.88 6.87 1.25
CA ILE A 254 -11.01 5.42 1.40
C ILE A 254 -9.78 4.85 2.09
N ASN A 255 -10.01 4.17 3.20
CA ASN A 255 -9.00 3.42 3.92
C ASN A 255 -8.98 1.96 3.46
N GLN A 256 -7.82 1.45 3.08
CA GLN A 256 -7.56 0.01 2.96
C GLN A 256 -6.33 -0.43 3.77
N SER A 257 -5.73 0.48 4.55
CA SER A 257 -4.45 0.24 5.21
C SER A 257 -4.55 -0.27 6.66
N ASP A 258 -5.76 -0.52 7.18
CA ASP A 258 -5.97 -1.03 8.55
C ASP A 258 -6.71 -2.39 8.61
N MET A 259 -7.46 -2.78 7.57
CA MET A 259 -8.36 -3.96 7.58
C MET A 259 -7.96 -5.01 6.55
N PHE A 260 -6.79 -5.61 6.76
CA PHE A 260 -6.24 -6.68 5.93
C PHE A 260 -5.44 -7.67 6.80
N SER A 261 -5.08 -8.82 6.24
CA SER A 261 -4.23 -9.78 6.94
C SER A 261 -2.75 -9.50 6.67
N HIS A 262 -1.93 -9.63 7.71
CA HIS A 262 -0.48 -9.52 7.63
C HIS A 262 0.22 -10.87 7.43
N GLY A 263 -0.51 -11.96 7.25
CA GLY A 263 0.05 -13.32 7.17
C GLY A 263 0.13 -14.06 8.50
N ASP A 264 -0.20 -13.38 9.60
CA ASP A 264 -0.30 -13.94 10.95
C ASP A 264 -1.59 -13.45 11.61
N LYS A 265 -2.52 -14.39 11.84
CA LYS A 265 -3.83 -14.15 12.47
C LYS A 265 -3.75 -13.45 13.82
N GLU A 266 -2.68 -13.68 14.59
CA GLU A 266 -2.50 -13.07 15.92
C GLU A 266 -2.20 -11.57 15.87
N THR A 267 -1.69 -11.11 14.72
CA THR A 267 -1.28 -9.71 14.51
C THR A 267 -2.30 -8.88 13.77
N ASP A 268 -3.34 -9.51 13.24
CA ASP A 268 -4.40 -8.85 12.50
C ASP A 268 -5.34 -8.07 13.42
N ASN A 269 -6.01 -7.06 12.85
CA ASN A 269 -7.04 -6.34 13.57
C ASN A 269 -8.18 -7.31 13.98
N PRO A 270 -8.57 -7.39 15.27
CA PRO A 270 -9.60 -8.32 15.71
C PRO A 270 -10.99 -7.97 15.14
N VAL A 271 -11.26 -6.69 14.84
CA VAL A 271 -12.48 -6.27 14.14
C VAL A 271 -12.49 -6.83 12.72
N TYR A 272 -11.37 -6.76 12.01
CA TYR A 272 -11.22 -7.33 10.67
C TYR A 272 -11.53 -8.83 10.66
N ARG A 273 -11.01 -9.59 11.64
CA ARG A 273 -11.28 -11.04 11.73
C ARG A 273 -12.76 -11.34 11.97
N LYS A 274 -13.44 -10.59 12.84
CA LYS A 274 -14.91 -10.71 13.01
C LYS A 274 -15.69 -10.38 11.74
N VAL A 275 -15.25 -9.38 10.96
CA VAL A 275 -15.89 -9.03 9.70
C VAL A 275 -15.76 -10.16 8.69
N LEU A 276 -14.58 -10.77 8.55
CA LEU A 276 -14.40 -11.91 7.65
C LEU A 276 -15.20 -13.15 8.07
N GLU A 277 -15.36 -13.39 9.37
CA GLU A 277 -16.19 -14.49 9.89
C GLU A 277 -17.68 -14.27 9.56
N ARG A 278 -18.17 -13.03 9.74
CA ARG A 278 -19.58 -12.68 9.50
C ARG A 278 -19.91 -12.55 8.01
N PHE A 279 -18.99 -12.03 7.21
CA PHE A 279 -19.18 -11.72 5.80
C PHE A 279 -18.10 -12.40 4.94
N PRO A 280 -18.11 -13.74 4.83
CA PRO A 280 -17.13 -14.46 4.02
C PRO A 280 -17.26 -14.04 2.56
N SER A 281 -16.16 -13.53 1.98
CA SER A 281 -16.11 -13.04 0.61
C SER A 281 -14.76 -13.35 -0.03
N SER A 282 -14.78 -13.62 -1.35
CA SER A 282 -13.57 -13.73 -2.17
C SER A 282 -13.14 -12.39 -2.79
N ASN A 283 -13.95 -11.34 -2.62
CA ASN A 283 -13.67 -9.97 -3.07
C ASN A 283 -13.55 -9.01 -1.87
N PRO A 284 -12.79 -7.91 -1.98
CA PRO A 284 -12.82 -6.86 -0.98
C PRO A 284 -14.22 -6.30 -0.78
N ILE A 285 -14.59 -6.07 0.47
CA ILE A 285 -15.91 -5.56 0.87
C ILE A 285 -15.80 -4.25 1.61
N VAL A 286 -16.90 -3.51 1.64
CA VAL A 286 -17.15 -2.37 2.53
C VAL A 286 -18.43 -2.63 3.32
N LEU A 287 -18.56 -2.02 4.49
CA LEU A 287 -19.71 -2.23 5.36
C LEU A 287 -20.63 -1.03 5.30
N LYS A 288 -21.87 -1.23 4.86
CA LYS A 288 -22.88 -0.19 4.73
C LYS A 288 -23.84 -0.22 5.92
N LYS A 289 -24.02 0.93 6.57
CA LYS A 289 -24.97 1.16 7.65
C LYS A 289 -26.39 1.28 7.10
N THR A 290 -27.39 1.02 7.92
CA THR A 290 -28.82 1.18 7.58
C THR A 290 -29.16 2.58 7.06
N GLU A 291 -28.48 3.61 7.56
CA GLU A 291 -28.67 5.02 7.18
C GLU A 291 -28.08 5.37 5.80
N GLY A 292 -27.32 4.45 5.18
CA GLY A 292 -26.80 4.58 3.82
C GLY A 292 -25.32 4.98 3.71
N GLU A 293 -24.71 5.45 4.80
CA GLU A 293 -23.27 5.69 4.88
C GLU A 293 -22.47 4.41 5.19
N TYR A 294 -21.15 4.45 4.98
CA TYR A 294 -20.28 3.31 5.24
C TYR A 294 -19.65 3.38 6.63
N ALA A 295 -19.39 2.22 7.23
CA ALA A 295 -18.72 2.10 8.51
C ALA A 295 -17.19 2.11 8.35
N VAL A 296 -16.53 2.80 9.28
CA VAL A 296 -15.07 2.81 9.46
C VAL A 296 -14.82 2.33 10.88
N LEU A 297 -14.24 1.15 11.02
CA LEU A 297 -14.15 0.42 12.29
C LEU A 297 -12.71 0.27 12.80
N SER A 298 -11.71 0.83 12.10
CA SER A 298 -10.30 0.83 12.52
C SER A 298 -10.01 1.67 13.77
N GLY A 299 -10.97 2.47 14.23
CA GLY A 299 -10.75 3.46 15.28
C GLY A 299 -9.92 4.66 14.79
N ARG A 300 -9.75 4.83 13.48
CA ARG A 300 -9.13 5.99 12.85
C ARG A 300 -10.19 6.80 12.11
N PRO A 301 -10.76 7.86 12.72
CA PRO A 301 -11.77 8.68 12.05
C PRO A 301 -11.15 9.52 10.92
N GLY A 302 -12.03 10.11 10.09
CA GLY A 302 -11.68 10.93 8.94
C GLY A 302 -11.65 10.20 7.59
N TYR A 303 -12.27 9.02 7.49
CA TYR A 303 -12.48 8.30 6.23
C TYR A 303 -13.98 8.16 5.92
N ASP A 304 -14.34 8.12 4.64
CA ASP A 304 -15.71 7.86 4.19
C ASP A 304 -16.02 6.38 4.03
N MET A 305 -15.00 5.58 3.68
CA MET A 305 -15.13 4.15 3.43
C MET A 305 -13.91 3.40 3.96
N GLU A 306 -14.13 2.17 4.44
CA GLU A 306 -13.07 1.26 4.85
C GLU A 306 -13.21 -0.08 4.16
N VAL A 307 -12.14 -0.50 3.48
CA VAL A 307 -12.07 -1.73 2.69
C VAL A 307 -11.52 -2.86 3.54
N PHE A 308 -12.28 -3.94 3.62
CA PHE A 308 -11.89 -5.19 4.25
C PHE A 308 -11.46 -6.17 3.16
N HIS A 309 -10.17 -6.50 3.10
CA HIS A 309 -9.63 -7.42 2.09
C HIS A 309 -9.85 -8.88 2.50
N PRO A 310 -10.12 -9.82 1.59
CA PRO A 310 -10.10 -11.24 1.91
C PRO A 310 -8.70 -11.67 2.36
N ASP A 311 -8.63 -12.63 3.27
CA ASP A 311 -7.34 -13.23 3.65
C ASP A 311 -6.79 -14.10 2.51
N GLY A 312 -5.91 -13.52 1.71
CA GLY A 312 -5.20 -14.17 0.61
C GLY A 312 -3.72 -14.41 0.90
N THR A 313 -3.30 -14.32 2.16
CA THR A 313 -1.87 -14.37 2.56
C THR A 313 -1.29 -15.78 2.60
N MET A 314 -2.16 -16.80 2.68
CA MET A 314 -1.79 -18.21 2.64
C MET A 314 -0.91 -18.53 1.43
N LEU A 315 0.22 -19.21 1.66
CA LEU A 315 1.11 -19.65 0.60
C LEU A 315 0.48 -20.81 -0.19
N SER A 316 0.55 -20.71 -1.52
CA SER A 316 0.21 -21.81 -2.43
C SER A 316 1.41 -22.75 -2.63
N GLU A 317 1.22 -23.82 -3.40
CA GLU A 317 2.29 -24.75 -3.81
C GLU A 317 3.46 -24.05 -4.53
N THR A 318 3.25 -22.84 -5.03
CA THR A 318 4.27 -22.01 -5.67
C THR A 318 5.22 -21.33 -4.68
N GLY A 319 4.94 -21.43 -3.36
CA GLY A 319 5.64 -20.69 -2.32
C GLY A 319 5.30 -19.20 -2.29
N ARG A 320 4.28 -18.76 -3.04
CA ARG A 320 3.79 -17.37 -3.11
C ARG A 320 2.36 -17.25 -2.57
N PRO A 321 1.97 -16.09 -2.02
CA PRO A 321 0.62 -15.87 -1.51
C PRO A 321 -0.46 -16.14 -2.57
N ILE A 322 -1.55 -16.80 -2.17
CA ILE A 322 -2.62 -17.21 -3.07
C ILE A 322 -3.36 -16.03 -3.72
N TRP A 323 -3.29 -14.84 -3.12
CA TRP A 323 -3.84 -13.62 -3.74
C TRP A 323 -3.18 -13.29 -5.09
N MET A 324 -1.91 -13.66 -5.31
CA MET A 324 -1.23 -13.38 -6.58
C MET A 324 -1.94 -14.07 -7.76
N GLN A 325 -2.47 -15.28 -7.53
CA GLN A 325 -3.27 -15.98 -8.53
C GLN A 325 -4.73 -15.51 -8.52
N LYS A 326 -5.36 -15.49 -7.33
CA LYS A 326 -6.81 -15.26 -7.22
C LYS A 326 -7.24 -13.81 -7.43
N ALA A 327 -6.48 -12.86 -6.91
CA ALA A 327 -6.81 -11.44 -6.96
C ALA A 327 -6.12 -10.73 -8.13
N ALA A 328 -4.84 -11.04 -8.39
CA ALA A 328 -4.04 -10.42 -9.44
C ALA A 328 -4.05 -11.18 -10.78
N GLY A 329 -4.50 -12.45 -10.81
CA GLY A 329 -4.61 -13.23 -12.04
C GLY A 329 -3.25 -13.64 -12.63
N LEU A 330 -2.21 -13.77 -11.79
CA LEU A 330 -0.87 -14.10 -12.21
C LEU A 330 -0.65 -15.60 -12.33
N TYR A 331 0.22 -16.00 -13.25
CA TYR A 331 0.58 -17.38 -13.53
C TYR A 331 1.97 -17.70 -12.98
N ALA A 332 2.11 -18.91 -12.44
CA ALA A 332 3.38 -19.37 -11.91
C ALA A 332 4.35 -19.70 -13.05
N LEU A 333 5.59 -19.21 -12.94
CA LEU A 333 6.72 -19.61 -13.76
C LEU A 333 7.81 -20.17 -12.85
N ALA A 334 8.18 -21.43 -13.06
CA ALA A 334 9.30 -22.05 -12.37
C ALA A 334 10.61 -21.34 -12.77
N ILE A 335 11.46 -21.11 -11.77
CA ILE A 335 12.76 -20.46 -11.99
C ILE A 335 13.73 -21.49 -12.58
N PRO A 336 14.37 -21.21 -13.73
CA PRO A 336 15.39 -22.08 -14.31
C PRO A 336 16.52 -22.36 -13.31
N SER A 337 17.00 -23.61 -13.27
CA SER A 337 17.93 -24.07 -12.24
C SER A 337 19.27 -23.33 -12.27
N GLU A 338 19.68 -22.82 -13.43
CA GLU A 338 20.87 -22.00 -13.63
C GLU A 338 20.80 -20.62 -12.94
N LEU A 339 19.59 -20.11 -12.67
CA LEU A 339 19.39 -18.85 -11.96
C LEU A 339 19.35 -19.01 -10.44
N LEU A 340 19.09 -20.23 -9.94
CA LEU A 340 19.03 -20.51 -8.52
C LEU A 340 20.40 -20.23 -7.85
N PRO A 341 20.39 -19.74 -6.58
CA PRO A 341 21.60 -19.38 -5.88
C PRO A 341 22.45 -20.62 -5.61
N LYS A 342 23.77 -20.47 -5.76
CA LYS A 342 24.75 -21.45 -5.32
C LYS A 342 25.25 -21.18 -3.90
N ASP A 343 25.16 -19.92 -3.46
CA ASP A 343 25.49 -19.46 -2.13
C ASP A 343 24.41 -18.49 -1.62
N ARG A 344 24.11 -18.56 -0.32
CA ARG A 344 23.12 -17.74 0.40
C ARG A 344 21.79 -17.58 -0.35
N ARG A 345 21.60 -16.44 -1.04
CA ARG A 345 20.32 -16.04 -1.64
C ARG A 345 20.51 -15.20 -2.90
N ARG A 346 19.49 -15.20 -3.76
CA ARG A 346 19.39 -14.35 -4.94
C ARG A 346 18.00 -13.72 -5.01
N LEU A 347 17.95 -12.50 -5.51
CA LEU A 347 16.70 -11.87 -5.95
C LEU A 347 16.53 -12.16 -7.44
N ILE A 348 15.59 -13.03 -7.80
CA ILE A 348 15.26 -13.34 -9.19
C ILE A 348 14.24 -12.32 -9.68
N GLN A 349 14.48 -11.77 -10.86
CA GLN A 349 13.64 -10.72 -11.44
C GLN A 349 13.22 -11.12 -12.85
N ALA A 350 11.96 -10.88 -13.18
CA ALA A 350 11.41 -11.04 -14.52
C ALA A 350 11.02 -9.67 -15.07
N PHE A 351 11.59 -9.30 -16.21
CA PHE A 351 11.21 -8.08 -16.91
C PHE A 351 10.52 -8.44 -18.21
N HIS A 352 9.59 -7.60 -18.64
CA HIS A 352 9.05 -7.68 -19.98
C HIS A 352 10.18 -7.55 -21.03
N VAL A 353 10.07 -8.26 -22.17
CA VAL A 353 11.13 -8.25 -23.19
C VAL A 353 11.24 -6.89 -23.91
N GLU A 354 10.14 -6.16 -23.97
CA GLU A 354 10.01 -4.81 -24.51
C GLU A 354 10.51 -3.71 -23.56
N ASP A 355 10.69 -4.03 -22.28
CA ASP A 355 11.07 -3.09 -21.24
C ASP A 355 12.58 -2.80 -21.26
N GLY A 356 12.94 -1.51 -21.14
CA GLY A 356 14.33 -1.06 -21.09
C GLY A 356 15.12 -1.52 -19.84
N PRO A 357 16.43 -1.22 -19.77
CA PRO A 357 17.31 -1.75 -18.73
C PRO A 357 16.94 -1.31 -17.30
N ASN A 358 16.34 -0.12 -17.14
CA ASN A 358 15.97 0.46 -15.84
C ASN A 358 14.49 0.21 -15.47
N ALA A 359 13.82 -0.67 -16.20
CA ALA A 359 12.42 -0.95 -15.98
C ALA A 359 12.17 -1.52 -14.57
N VAL A 360 10.94 -1.37 -14.10
CA VAL A 360 10.43 -2.13 -12.95
C VAL A 360 10.17 -3.56 -13.42
N PRO A 361 10.50 -4.63 -12.67
CA PRO A 361 10.17 -5.98 -13.11
C PRO A 361 8.65 -6.26 -13.04
N ALA A 362 8.19 -7.23 -13.83
CA ALA A 362 6.81 -7.73 -13.79
C ALA A 362 6.54 -8.55 -12.51
N ASP A 363 7.56 -9.25 -12.03
CA ASP A 363 7.62 -9.85 -10.70
C ASP A 363 9.08 -10.04 -10.29
N MET A 364 9.30 -10.14 -8.98
CA MET A 364 10.57 -10.56 -8.42
C MET A 364 10.39 -11.35 -7.15
N VAL A 365 11.36 -12.19 -6.83
CA VAL A 365 11.27 -13.08 -5.68
C VAL A 365 12.64 -13.42 -5.10
N MET A 366 12.73 -13.38 -3.78
CA MET A 366 13.89 -13.88 -3.05
C MET A 366 13.88 -15.42 -3.01
N VAL A 367 14.99 -16.03 -3.41
CA VAL A 367 15.24 -17.47 -3.31
C VAL A 367 16.52 -17.73 -2.53
N GLU A 368 16.55 -18.81 -1.77
CA GLU A 368 17.64 -19.11 -0.83
C GLU A 368 18.11 -20.56 -0.98
N VAL A 369 19.41 -20.78 -0.78
CA VAL A 369 19.99 -22.13 -0.75
C VAL A 369 19.38 -22.93 0.40
N GLY A 370 19.02 -24.19 0.14
CA GLY A 370 18.44 -25.09 1.14
C GLY A 370 16.95 -24.85 1.42
N ARG A 371 16.31 -23.91 0.74
CA ARG A 371 14.84 -23.71 0.77
C ARG A 371 14.22 -24.16 -0.57
N PRO A 372 12.99 -24.70 -0.58
CA PRO A 372 12.26 -24.92 -1.82
C PRO A 372 12.16 -23.61 -2.62
N PRO A 373 12.51 -23.59 -3.92
CA PRO A 373 12.47 -22.37 -4.71
C PRO A 373 11.02 -21.92 -4.91
N LYS A 374 10.76 -20.65 -4.60
CA LYS A 374 9.48 -19.99 -4.91
C LYS A 374 9.37 -19.78 -6.43
N ALA A 375 8.16 -19.78 -6.97
CA ALA A 375 7.93 -19.42 -8.37
C ALA A 375 7.88 -17.89 -8.57
N LEU A 376 8.17 -17.44 -9.79
CA LEU A 376 7.75 -16.12 -10.26
C LEU A 376 6.25 -16.14 -10.55
N MET A 377 5.56 -15.03 -10.33
CA MET A 377 4.13 -14.85 -10.55
C MET A 377 3.93 -13.77 -11.60
N LEU A 378 3.68 -14.17 -12.85
CA LEU A 378 3.76 -13.27 -14.01
C LEU A 378 2.41 -13.11 -14.71
N PRO A 379 2.12 -11.95 -15.31
CA PRO A 379 1.01 -11.84 -16.25
C PRO A 379 1.33 -12.63 -17.53
N ALA A 380 0.35 -12.76 -18.42
CA ALA A 380 0.58 -13.32 -19.75
C ALA A 380 1.58 -12.43 -20.51
N GLY A 381 2.63 -13.02 -21.09
CA GLY A 381 3.65 -12.27 -21.81
C GLY A 381 4.95 -13.05 -22.03
N LYS A 382 5.95 -12.35 -22.55
CA LYS A 382 7.33 -12.85 -22.70
C LYS A 382 8.23 -12.07 -21.76
N PHE A 383 9.16 -12.77 -21.10
CA PHE A 383 9.98 -12.18 -20.06
C PHE A 383 11.46 -12.52 -20.25
N ARG A 384 12.32 -11.57 -19.91
CA ARG A 384 13.76 -11.77 -19.68
C ARG A 384 13.98 -11.96 -18.18
N LEU A 385 14.67 -13.02 -17.80
CA LEU A 385 14.98 -13.32 -16.39
C LEU A 385 16.42 -12.90 -16.08
N THR A 386 16.63 -12.37 -14.88
CA THR A 386 17.95 -12.02 -14.34
C THR A 386 17.95 -12.20 -12.83
N TYR A 387 19.09 -12.00 -12.19
CA TYR A 387 19.21 -12.02 -10.73
C TYR A 387 20.14 -10.93 -10.20
N GLU A 388 19.95 -10.59 -8.92
CA GLU A 388 20.88 -9.83 -8.09
C GLU A 388 21.35 -10.70 -6.90
N GLU A 389 22.60 -10.49 -6.45
CA GLU A 389 23.20 -11.17 -5.27
C GLU A 389 23.28 -10.29 -4.01
#